data_AF-T0NAP2-F1
#
_entry.id   AF-T0NAP2-F1
#
_cell.length_a   1.000
_cell.length_b   1.000
_cell.length_c   1.000
_cell.angle_alpha   90.00
_cell.angle_beta   90.00
_cell.angle_gamma   90.00
#
_symmetry.space_group_name_H-M   'P 1'
#
loop_
_entity.id
_entity.type
_entity.pdbx_description
1 polymer ?
#
loop_
_entity_poly.entity_id
_entity_poly.type
_entity_poly.pdbx_seq_one_letter_code
_entity_poly.pdbx_strand_id
1 'polypeptide(L)'
;MVEDIYVKREYLKDQDVTVETNYRLGFDADRTCGFSRVFKGRLDDKPEDENYEIYQELYECGLNSEEVEKRHMKVVQEILEGRIDVDF
;
A
#
# COMPACT_ATOMS: atom_id res chain seq x y z
N MET A 1 10.18 19.38 -11.96
CA MET A 1 10.80 18.13 -11.50
C MET A 1 9.71 17.09 -11.56
N VAL A 2 9.86 16.05 -12.37
CA VAL A 2 8.93 14.92 -12.36
C VAL A 2 9.21 14.21 -11.04
N GLU A 3 8.27 14.22 -10.10
CA GLU A 3 8.40 13.39 -8.91
C GLU A 3 8.32 11.94 -9.39
N ASP A 4 9.36 11.15 -9.15
CA ASP A 4 9.35 9.72 -9.44
C ASP A 4 8.47 9.03 -8.38
N ILE A 5 7.17 8.97 -8.62
CA ILE A 5 6.22 8.33 -7.71
C ILE A 5 6.05 6.87 -8.10
N TYR A 6 6.32 5.96 -7.17
CA TYR A 6 5.93 4.56 -7.26
C TYR A 6 4.49 4.40 -6.77
N VAL A 7 3.61 3.87 -7.62
CA VAL A 7 2.24 3.50 -7.25
C VAL A 7 1.97 2.07 -7.70
N LYS A 8 1.49 1.24 -6.77
CA LYS A 8 1.04 -0.13 -7.07
C LYS A 8 -0.25 -0.42 -6.34
N ARG A 9 -1.23 -0.99 -7.06
CA ARG A 9 -2.50 -1.45 -6.51
C ARG A 9 -2.67 -2.94 -6.84
N GLU A 10 -3.02 -3.73 -5.84
CA GLU A 10 -3.25 -5.16 -5.98
C GLU A 10 -4.52 -5.56 -5.23
N TYR A 11 -5.47 -6.15 -5.95
CA TYR A 11 -6.71 -6.65 -5.37
C TYR A 11 -6.59 -8.15 -5.06
N LEU A 12 -6.72 -8.51 -3.78
CA LEU A 12 -6.70 -9.87 -3.27
C LEU A 12 -8.14 -10.41 -3.19
N LYS A 13 -8.53 -11.14 -4.23
CA LYS A 13 -9.92 -11.59 -4.41
C LYS A 13 -10.43 -12.48 -3.28
N ASP A 14 -9.59 -13.36 -2.75
CA ASP A 14 -10.02 -14.34 -1.75
C ASP A 14 -10.28 -13.70 -0.37
N GLN A 15 -9.60 -12.59 -0.07
CA GLN A 15 -9.78 -11.81 1.16
C GLN A 15 -10.71 -10.61 0.97
N ASP A 16 -11.11 -10.32 -0.27
CA ASP A 16 -11.93 -9.16 -0.65
C ASP A 16 -11.30 -7.85 -0.13
N VAL A 17 -10.02 -7.62 -0.44
CA VAL A 17 -9.28 -6.41 -0.06
C VAL A 17 -8.38 -5.91 -1.19
N THR A 18 -8.10 -4.61 -1.20
CA THR A 18 -7.13 -3.97 -2.09
C THR A 18 -5.94 -3.45 -1.29
N VAL A 19 -4.72 -3.80 -1.69
CA VAL A 19 -3.48 -3.22 -1.19
C VAL A 19 -3.02 -2.12 -2.14
N GLU A 20 -2.86 -0.90 -1.64
CA GLU A 20 -2.29 0.23 -2.36
C GLU A 20 -0.95 0.63 -1.74
N THR A 21 0.09 0.73 -2.56
CA THR A 21 1.37 1.34 -2.18
C THR A 21 1.59 2.62 -2.96
N ASN A 22 1.91 3.70 -2.25
CA ASN A 22 2.30 4.98 -2.84
C ASN A 22 3.61 5.45 -2.19
N TYR A 23 4.63 5.75 -2.98
CA TYR A 23 5.93 6.16 -2.48
C TYR A 23 6.61 7.17 -3.41
N ARG A 24 7.24 8.19 -2.83
CA ARG A 24 8.03 9.22 -3.56
C ARG A 24 9.49 8.81 -3.59
N LEU A 25 9.99 8.37 -4.74
CA LEU A 25 11.39 8.04 -4.97
C LEU A 25 12.22 9.32 -5.10
N GLY A 26 13.46 9.27 -4.59
CA GLY A 26 14.38 10.41 -4.66
C GLY A 26 13.93 11.66 -3.88
N PHE A 27 12.87 11.56 -3.08
CA PHE A 27 12.43 12.59 -2.16
C PHE A 27 13.20 12.45 -0.85
N ASP A 28 13.89 13.52 -0.44
CA ASP A 28 14.64 13.57 0.81
C ASP A 28 13.91 14.51 1.77
N ALA A 29 13.12 13.93 2.67
CA ALA A 29 12.38 14.64 3.70
C ALA A 29 12.50 13.90 5.04
N ASP A 30 12.53 14.65 6.14
CA ASP A 30 12.84 14.14 7.49
C ASP A 30 11.80 13.19 8.11
N ARG A 31 10.78 12.70 7.38
CA ARG A 31 9.66 11.95 7.99
C ARG A 31 9.22 10.70 7.25
N THR A 32 8.44 10.84 6.18
CA THR A 32 7.75 9.72 5.53
C THR A 32 7.64 10.00 4.05
N CYS A 33 8.09 9.06 3.22
CA CYS A 33 8.08 9.19 1.77
C CYS A 33 7.00 8.36 1.09
N GLY A 34 6.31 7.49 1.83
CA GLY A 34 5.19 6.73 1.29
C GLY A 34 4.50 5.85 2.32
N PHE A 35 3.64 4.97 1.82
CA PHE A 35 2.85 4.05 2.63
C PHE A 35 2.39 2.84 1.81
N SER A 36 2.01 1.78 2.52
CA SER A 36 1.03 0.80 2.05
C SER A 36 -0.25 0.94 2.85
N ARG A 37 -1.39 0.94 2.17
CA ARG A 37 -2.73 0.89 2.75
C ARG A 37 -3.46 -0.34 2.27
N VAL A 38 -4.35 -0.85 3.11
CA VAL A 38 -5.25 -1.93 2.75
C VAL A 38 -6.67 -1.43 2.93
N PHE A 39 -7.50 -1.69 1.94
CA PHE A 39 -8.91 -1.29 1.92
C PHE A 39 -9.81 -2.49 1.72
N LYS A 40 -11.01 -2.46 2.30
CA LYS A 40 -12.03 -3.48 2.05
C LYS A 40 -12.65 -3.31 0.66
N GLY A 41 -12.68 -4.42 -0.09
CA GLY A 41 -13.20 -4.53 -1.44
C GLY A 41 -12.27 -3.97 -2.51
N ARG A 42 -12.84 -3.69 -3.68
CA ARG A 42 -12.18 -3.00 -4.78
C ARG A 42 -12.33 -1.49 -4.63
N LEU A 43 -11.26 -0.76 -4.95
CA LEU A 43 -11.26 0.70 -4.92
C LEU A 43 -12.00 1.32 -6.11
N ASP A 44 -12.11 0.62 -7.23
CA ASP A 44 -12.74 1.15 -8.46
C ASP A 44 -14.27 1.06 -8.43
N ASP A 45 -14.84 0.34 -7.46
CA ASP A 45 -16.28 0.06 -7.38
C ASP A 45 -17.07 1.13 -6.61
N LYS A 46 -16.39 2.06 -5.92
CA LYS A 46 -17.00 3.08 -5.07
C LYS A 46 -16.20 4.40 -5.04
N PRO A 47 -16.83 5.53 -4.69
CA PRO A 47 -16.13 6.80 -4.46
C PRO A 47 -14.98 6.68 -3.45
N GLU A 48 -13.92 7.49 -3.61
CA GLU A 48 -12.74 7.41 -2.74
C GLU A 48 -13.06 7.63 -1.25
N ASP A 49 -14.04 8.47 -0.96
CA ASP A 49 -14.54 8.78 0.38
C ASP A 49 -15.33 7.63 1.03
N GLU A 50 -15.73 6.62 0.24
CA GLU A 50 -16.39 5.40 0.72
C GLU A 50 -15.40 4.22 0.88
N ASN A 51 -14.12 4.42 0.58
CA ASN A 51 -13.11 3.40 0.79
C ASN A 51 -12.85 3.20 2.29
N TYR A 52 -13.03 1.96 2.74
CA TYR A 52 -12.83 1.58 4.13
C TYR A 52 -11.41 1.05 4.31
N GLU A 53 -10.52 1.90 4.84
CA GLU A 53 -9.15 1.55 5.18
C GLU A 53 -9.12 0.67 6.44
N ILE A 54 -8.44 -0.47 6.37
CA ILE A 54 -8.33 -1.45 7.46
C ILE A 54 -6.91 -1.54 8.04
N TYR A 55 -5.90 -1.13 7.28
CA TYR A 55 -4.50 -1.21 7.69
C TYR A 55 -3.65 -0.17 6.96
N GLN A 56 -2.62 0.34 7.64
CA GLN A 56 -1.61 1.23 7.05
C GLN A 56 -0.21 0.95 7.61
N GLU A 57 0.78 0.78 6.73
CA GLU A 57 2.22 0.78 7.03
C GLU A 57 2.85 2.03 6.40
N LEU A 58 3.57 2.84 7.20
CA LEU A 58 4.29 4.02 6.71
C LEU A 58 5.72 3.65 6.31
N TYR A 59 6.23 4.27 5.24
CA TYR A 59 7.58 4.06 4.74
C TYR A 59 8.45 5.30 4.91
N GLU A 60 9.61 5.10 5.54
CA GLU A 60 10.66 6.10 5.64
C GLU A 60 11.25 6.44 4.26
N CYS A 61 11.90 7.59 4.17
CA CYS A 61 12.60 8.05 2.97
C CYS A 61 13.86 7.22 2.68
N GLY A 62 14.34 7.29 1.43
CA GLY A 62 15.59 6.62 1.03
C GLY A 62 15.45 5.21 0.45
N LEU A 63 14.22 4.72 0.24
CA LEU A 63 13.99 3.46 -0.45
C LEU A 63 14.07 3.65 -1.96
N ASN A 64 14.67 2.68 -2.65
CA ASN A 64 14.57 2.55 -4.09
C ASN A 64 13.32 1.76 -4.51
N SER A 65 13.01 1.72 -5.81
CA SER A 65 11.81 1.06 -6.32
C SER A 65 11.72 -0.44 -6.00
N GLU A 66 12.85 -1.16 -5.99
CA GLU A 66 12.88 -2.58 -5.66
C GLU A 66 12.58 -2.82 -4.17
N GLU A 67 13.08 -1.94 -3.30
CA GLU A 67 12.79 -2.00 -1.87
C GLU A 67 11.32 -1.68 -1.57
N VAL A 68 10.74 -0.67 -2.24
CA VAL A 68 9.31 -0.37 -2.13
C VAL A 68 8.46 -1.54 -2.63
N GLU A 69 8.85 -2.19 -3.73
CA GLU A 69 8.15 -3.38 -4.21
C GLU A 69 8.22 -4.55 -3.22
N LYS A 70 9.38 -4.79 -2.60
CA LYS A 70 9.51 -5.80 -1.53
C LYS A 70 8.58 -5.51 -0.35
N ARG A 71 8.40 -4.22 0.01
CA ARG A 71 7.48 -3.82 1.08
C ARG A 71 6.02 -4.05 0.69
N HIS A 72 5.64 -3.75 -0.56
CA HIS A 72 4.31 -4.08 -1.08
C HIS A 72 4.04 -5.59 -1.00
N MET A 73 4.97 -6.41 -1.50
CA MET A 73 4.84 -7.87 -1.49
C MET A 73 4.79 -8.43 -0.07
N LYS A 74 5.55 -7.84 0.88
CA LYS A 74 5.48 -8.20 2.30
C LYS A 74 4.06 -8.01 2.85
N VAL A 75 3.42 -6.86 2.62
CA VAL A 75 2.05 -6.61 3.10
C VAL A 75 1.07 -7.61 2.48
N VAL A 76 1.18 -7.88 1.17
CA VAL A 76 0.37 -8.90 0.49
C VAL A 76 0.55 -10.27 1.15
N GLN A 77 1.79 -10.70 1.38
CA GLN A 77 2.07 -11.99 2.03
C GLN A 77 1.56 -12.04 3.47
N GLU A 78 1.71 -10.96 4.25
CA GLU A 78 1.21 -10.90 5.62
C GLU A 78 -0.32 -11.00 5.68
N ILE A 79 -1.05 -10.49 4.69
CA ILE A 79 -2.50 -10.70 4.55
C ILE A 79 -2.81 -12.17 4.19
N LEU A 80 -2.13 -12.72 3.18
CA LEU A 80 -2.36 -14.09 2.73
C LEU A 80 -2.03 -15.15 3.80
N GLU A 81 -1.06 -14.86 4.67
CA GLU A 81 -0.69 -15.69 5.81
C GLU A 81 -1.56 -15.44 7.06
N GLY A 82 -2.49 -14.48 7.02
CA GLY A 82 -3.34 -14.11 8.15
C GLY A 82 -2.60 -13.42 9.30
N ARG A 83 -1.42 -12.85 9.06
CA ARG A 83 -0.69 -12.03 10.04
C ARG A 83 -1.27 -10.62 10.16
N ILE A 84 -1.76 -10.08 9.05
CA ILE A 84 -2.64 -8.91 9.04
C ILE A 84 -4.07 -9.43 8.97
N ASP A 85 -4.82 -9.22 10.05
CA ASP A 85 -6.22 -9.62 10.12
C ASP A 85 -7.08 -8.63 9.31
N VAL A 86 -7.79 -9.15 8.31
CA VAL A 86 -8.61 -8.38 7.37
C VAL A 86 -10.07 -8.85 7.34
N ASP A 87 -10.41 -9.84 8.16
CA ASP A 87 -11.75 -10.41 8.28
C ASP A 87 -12.51 -9.68 9.42
N PHE A 88 -13.39 -8.74 9.05
CA PHE A 88 -14.22 -7.95 9.96
C PHE A 88 -15.71 -8.16 9.70
#